data_AF-A0A2N1HX04-F1
#
_entry.id   AF-A0A2N1HX04-F1
#
_cell.length_a   1.000
_cell.length_b   1.000
_cell.length_c   1.000
_cell.angle_alpha   90.00
_cell.angle_beta   90.00
_cell.angle_gamma   90.00
#
_symmetry.space_group_name_H-M   'P 1'
#
loop_
_entity.id
_entity.type
_entity.pdbx_description
1 polymer ?
#
loop_
_entity_poly.entity_id
_entity_poly.type
_entity_poly.pdbx_seq_one_letter_code
_entity_poly.pdbx_strand_id
1 'polypeptide(L)'
;MARHPEVKEKDIIEAGVALEQKGKMANPGAIRAQLGFKGGLIRIRDVWEKHQAKANGSETADAHHIVLEDLPTEIADATEHLIHQQKSQLERLVVCAFQRCQSLFDKRLDDHLSKHDQQMMFYREYETSADISIHRLEDDLKDMQSELKELAEQNAKLLIENAKFAGQVAAFEKALPRHDDSKPLPNKSS
;
A
#
# COMPACT_ATOMS: atom_id res chain seq x y z
N MET A 1 -25.15 7.02 14.49
CA MET A 1 -25.85 7.03 15.80
C MET A 1 -27.35 7.07 15.55
N ALA A 2 -28.01 5.91 15.61
CA ALA A 2 -29.46 5.83 15.42
C ALA A 2 -30.15 6.35 16.70
N ARG A 3 -30.84 7.49 16.59
CA ARG A 3 -31.73 7.98 17.64
C ARG A 3 -32.90 7.00 17.73
N HIS A 4 -32.88 6.10 18.72
CA HIS A 4 -34.01 5.23 18.99
C HIS A 4 -35.22 6.05 19.46
N PRO A 5 -36.45 5.68 19.07
CA PRO A 5 -37.66 6.39 19.46
C PRO A 5 -37.78 6.50 20.98
N GLU A 6 -38.20 7.68 21.45
CA GLU A 6 -38.33 7.96 22.88
C GLU A 6 -39.40 7.07 23.50
N VAL A 7 -38.96 6.23 24.45
CA VAL A 7 -39.85 5.42 25.28
C VAL A 7 -40.38 6.31 26.40
N LYS A 8 -41.69 6.23 26.69
CA LYS A 8 -42.29 7.01 27.77
C LYS A 8 -41.81 6.48 29.11
N GLU A 9 -41.69 7.37 30.10
CA GLU A 9 -41.23 6.99 31.44
C GLU A 9 -42.12 5.94 32.10
N LYS A 10 -43.43 5.99 31.83
CA LYS A 10 -44.40 4.99 32.32
C LYS A 10 -44.07 3.59 31.80
N ASP A 11 -43.77 3.46 30.52
CA ASP A 11 -43.43 2.17 29.89
C ASP A 11 -42.14 1.58 30.51
N ILE A 12 -41.16 2.44 30.84
CA ILE A 12 -39.91 2.03 31.50
C ILE A 12 -40.18 1.47 32.89
N ILE A 13 -41.02 2.16 33.67
CA ILE A 13 -41.39 1.74 35.03
C ILE A 13 -42.20 0.44 34.97
N GLU A 14 -43.19 0.34 34.08
CA GLU A 14 -44.00 -0.87 33.89
C GLU A 14 -43.14 -2.07 33.48
N ALA A 15 -42.17 -1.88 32.58
CA ALA A 15 -41.23 -2.93 32.18
C ALA A 15 -40.32 -3.36 33.34
N GLY A 16 -39.87 -2.44 34.19
CA GLY A 16 -39.10 -2.76 35.39
C GLY A 16 -39.92 -3.55 36.42
N VAL A 17 -41.13 -3.09 36.73
CA VAL A 17 -42.04 -3.79 37.66
C VAL A 17 -42.43 -5.17 37.12
N ALA A 18 -42.67 -5.30 35.82
CA ALA A 18 -42.97 -6.59 35.19
C ALA A 18 -41.81 -7.59 35.25
N LEU A 19 -40.55 -7.11 35.33
CA LEU A 19 -39.39 -7.97 35.53
C LEU A 19 -39.27 -8.43 36.99
N GLU A 20 -39.53 -7.54 37.94
CA GLU A 20 -39.55 -7.87 39.36
C GLU A 20 -40.66 -8.86 39.71
N GLN A 21 -41.86 -8.70 39.14
CA GLN A 21 -42.96 -9.67 39.27
C GLN A 21 -42.60 -11.06 38.72
N LYS A 22 -41.68 -11.13 37.75
CA LYS A 22 -41.13 -12.38 37.20
C LYS A 22 -39.94 -12.90 38.01
N GLY A 23 -39.61 -12.29 39.14
CA GLY A 23 -38.46 -12.63 39.98
C GLY A 23 -37.10 -12.34 39.33
N LYS A 24 -37.05 -11.52 38.26
CA LYS A 24 -35.82 -11.15 37.56
C LYS A 24 -35.37 -9.76 38.00
N MET A 25 -34.05 -9.59 38.15
CA MET A 25 -33.49 -8.29 38.52
C MET A 25 -33.70 -7.28 37.38
N ALA A 26 -34.44 -6.20 37.69
CA ALA A 26 -34.73 -5.13 36.77
C ALA A 26 -33.51 -4.19 36.62
N ASN A 27 -32.54 -4.60 35.80
CA ASN A 27 -31.43 -3.75 35.39
C ASN A 27 -31.73 -3.01 34.07
N PRO A 28 -31.04 -1.89 33.75
CA PRO A 28 -31.36 -1.10 32.56
C PRO A 28 -31.31 -1.87 31.23
N GLY A 29 -30.46 -2.89 31.14
CA GLY A 29 -30.39 -3.78 29.97
C GLY A 29 -31.59 -4.72 29.86
N ALA A 30 -32.04 -5.30 30.97
CA ALA A 30 -33.19 -6.18 31.05
C ALA A 30 -34.50 -5.41 30.77
N ILE A 31 -34.63 -4.21 31.33
CA ILE A 31 -35.76 -3.30 31.07
C ILE A 31 -35.78 -2.93 29.58
N ARG A 32 -34.61 -2.59 29.00
CA ARG A 32 -34.49 -2.31 27.57
C ARG A 32 -34.87 -3.52 26.71
N ALA A 33 -34.49 -4.73 27.09
CA ALA A 33 -34.88 -5.95 26.39
C ALA A 33 -36.41 -6.19 26.45
N GLN A 34 -37.02 -5.94 27.61
CA GLN A 34 -38.47 -6.03 27.81
C GLN A 34 -39.24 -4.99 26.97
N LEU A 35 -38.62 -3.84 26.70
CA LEU A 35 -39.14 -2.77 25.83
C LEU A 35 -38.86 -2.98 24.33
N GLY A 36 -38.34 -4.15 23.93
CA GLY A 36 -38.01 -4.45 22.54
C GLY A 36 -36.77 -3.71 22.02
N PHE A 37 -35.76 -3.52 22.88
CA PHE A 37 -34.49 -2.83 22.60
C PHE A 37 -34.58 -1.34 22.27
N LYS A 38 -35.73 -0.72 22.57
CA LYS A 38 -36.00 0.72 22.40
C LYS A 38 -35.60 1.51 23.66
N GLY A 39 -35.29 2.80 23.49
CA GLY A 39 -34.85 3.68 24.57
C GLY A 39 -33.34 3.61 24.87
N GLY A 40 -32.79 4.71 25.36
CA GLY A 40 -31.38 4.83 25.75
C GLY A 40 -31.13 4.25 27.13
N LEU A 41 -30.05 3.47 27.29
CA LEU A 41 -29.71 2.80 28.55
C LEU A 41 -29.52 3.78 29.73
N ILE A 42 -28.98 4.98 29.47
CA ILE A 42 -28.78 6.02 30.49
C ILE A 42 -30.13 6.52 31.01
N ARG A 43 -31.04 6.91 30.12
CA ARG A 43 -32.39 7.36 30.50
C ARG A 43 -33.19 6.28 31.25
N ILE A 44 -33.08 5.01 30.80
CA ILE A 44 -33.73 3.88 31.47
C ILE A 44 -33.20 3.72 32.90
N ARG A 45 -31.88 3.83 33.09
CA ARG A 45 -31.25 3.82 34.41
C ARG A 45 -31.79 4.95 35.29
N ASP A 46 -31.72 6.19 34.81
CA ASP A 46 -32.11 7.37 35.58
C ASP A 46 -33.58 7.32 36.02
N VAL A 47 -34.49 6.89 35.13
CA VAL A 47 -35.92 6.76 35.43
C VAL A 47 -36.18 5.65 36.44
N TRP A 48 -35.52 4.49 36.27
CA TRP A 48 -35.71 3.35 37.15
C TRP A 48 -35.11 3.57 38.55
N GLU A 49 -33.94 4.20 38.64
CA GLU A 49 -33.32 4.57 39.92
C GLU A 49 -34.17 5.62 40.66
N LYS A 50 -34.72 6.62 39.95
CA LYS A 50 -35.67 7.58 40.54
C LYS A 50 -36.94 6.90 41.05
N HIS A 51 -37.45 5.91 40.32
CA HIS A 51 -38.62 5.14 40.74
C HIS A 51 -38.32 4.30 41.99
N GLN A 52 -37.18 3.60 42.02
CA GLN A 52 -36.76 2.83 43.20
C GLN A 52 -36.48 3.72 44.41
N ALA A 53 -35.84 4.88 44.22
CA ALA A 53 -35.59 5.84 45.29
C ALA A 53 -36.89 6.34 45.93
N LYS A 54 -37.91 6.61 45.10
CA LYS A 54 -39.26 6.98 45.55
C LYS A 54 -40.01 5.83 46.23
N ALA A 55 -39.91 4.61 45.70
CA ALA A 55 -40.56 3.43 46.27
C ALA A 55 -39.93 3.01 47.62
N ASN A 56 -38.62 3.20 47.78
CA ASN A 56 -37.87 2.86 48.99
C ASN A 56 -37.85 4.00 50.03
N GLY A 57 -38.63 5.08 49.83
CA GLY A 57 -38.78 6.17 50.79
C GLY A 57 -37.52 7.00 51.04
N SER A 58 -36.56 6.99 50.12
CA SER A 58 -35.31 7.77 50.23
C SER A 58 -35.41 9.03 49.38
N GLU A 59 -36.33 9.93 49.74
CA GLU A 59 -36.12 11.34 49.49
C GLU A 59 -35.25 11.84 50.66
N THR A 60 -34.07 12.42 50.35
CA THR A 60 -33.02 12.90 51.27
C THR A 60 -32.09 11.85 51.90
N ALA A 61 -31.24 11.23 51.08
CA ALA A 61 -29.86 11.02 51.51
C ALA A 61 -29.00 11.94 50.64
N ASP A 62 -28.56 13.07 51.21
CA ASP A 62 -27.41 13.77 50.67
C ASP A 62 -26.32 12.72 50.46
N ALA A 63 -25.81 12.66 49.23
CA ALA A 63 -24.67 11.83 48.91
C ALA A 63 -23.48 12.36 49.71
N HIS A 64 -23.32 11.90 50.96
CA HIS A 64 -22.06 11.98 51.67
C HIS A 64 -21.06 11.14 50.88
N HIS A 65 -20.45 11.77 49.89
CA HIS A 65 -19.27 11.25 49.24
C HIS A 65 -18.19 11.20 50.32
N ILE A 66 -17.85 9.99 50.77
CA ILE A 66 -16.70 9.75 51.64
C ILE A 66 -15.48 10.32 50.92
N VAL A 67 -14.87 11.35 51.49
CA VAL A 67 -13.66 12.01 50.97
C VAL A 67 -12.44 11.36 51.64
N LEU A 68 -11.26 11.47 51.02
CA LEU A 68 -10.01 10.94 51.57
C LEU A 68 -9.73 11.47 52.99
N GLU A 69 -10.22 12.66 53.31
CA GLU A 69 -10.12 13.34 54.61
C GLU A 69 -10.98 12.68 55.70
N ASP A 70 -11.98 11.87 55.32
CA ASP A 70 -12.83 11.12 56.24
C ASP A 70 -12.17 9.79 56.69
N LEU A 71 -11.01 9.42 56.12
CA LEU A 71 -10.25 8.24 56.50
C LEU A 71 -9.41 8.53 57.77
N PRO A 72 -9.12 7.49 58.59
CA PRO A 72 -8.12 7.59 59.64
C PRO A 72 -6.80 8.15 59.11
N THR A 73 -6.18 9.08 59.83
CA THR A 73 -5.00 9.85 59.38
C THR A 73 -3.89 8.97 58.82
N GLU A 74 -3.60 7.83 59.47
CA GLU A 74 -2.59 6.86 59.00
C GLU A 74 -2.91 6.30 57.61
N ILE A 75 -4.19 6.07 57.31
CA ILE A 75 -4.66 5.54 56.02
C ILE A 75 -4.69 6.66 54.97
N ALA A 76 -5.12 7.87 55.36
CA ALA A 76 -5.11 9.03 54.48
C ALA A 76 -3.68 9.37 54.02
N ASP A 77 -2.72 9.44 54.96
CA ASP A 77 -1.31 9.74 54.69
C ASP A 77 -0.65 8.66 53.82
N ALA A 78 -0.91 7.37 54.11
CA ALA A 78 -0.40 6.26 53.31
C ALA A 78 -0.95 6.29 51.88
N THR A 79 -2.21 6.68 51.71
CA THR A 79 -2.86 6.80 50.41
C THR A 79 -2.29 7.98 49.62
N GLU A 80 -2.09 9.13 50.26
CA GLU A 80 -1.48 10.30 49.65
C GLU A 80 -0.05 10.02 49.20
N HIS A 81 0.75 9.33 50.03
CA HIS A 81 2.09 8.90 49.66
C HIS A 81 2.09 7.98 48.45
N LEU A 82 1.18 7.01 48.41
CA LEU A 82 1.03 6.09 47.27
C LEU A 82 0.64 6.84 45.99
N ILE A 83 -0.30 7.80 46.08
CA ILE A 83 -0.72 8.64 44.94
C ILE A 83 0.48 9.43 44.42
N HIS A 84 1.26 10.06 45.30
CA HIS A 84 2.47 10.80 44.91
C HIS A 84 3.50 9.90 44.24
N GLN A 85 3.73 8.71 44.80
CA GLN A 85 4.66 7.74 44.21
C GLN A 85 4.18 7.30 42.82
N GLN A 86 2.91 6.95 42.66
CA GLN A 86 2.34 6.56 41.37
C GLN A 86 2.43 7.68 40.34
N LYS A 87 2.15 8.93 40.76
CA LYS A 87 2.30 10.11 39.90
C LYS A 87 3.74 10.23 39.38
N SER A 88 4.73 10.15 40.27
CA SER A 88 6.14 10.23 39.88
C SER A 88 6.57 9.09 38.95
N GLN A 89 6.09 7.86 39.21
CA GLN A 89 6.39 6.72 38.32
C GLN A 89 5.75 6.90 36.94
N LEU A 90 4.52 7.42 36.86
CA LEU A 90 3.85 7.72 35.60
C LEU A 90 4.60 8.80 34.82
N GLU A 91 5.01 9.89 35.46
CA GLU A 91 5.82 10.95 34.83
C GLU A 91 7.12 10.38 34.24
N ARG A 92 7.84 9.56 35.01
CA ARG A 92 9.06 8.89 34.54
C ARG A 92 8.78 7.94 33.38
N LEU A 93 7.72 7.16 33.46
CA LEU A 93 7.32 6.23 32.40
C LEU A 93 7.04 6.97 31.09
N VAL A 94 6.33 8.10 31.16
CA VAL A 94 6.02 8.92 29.98
C VAL A 94 7.30 9.46 29.35
N VAL A 95 8.22 10.00 30.15
CA VAL A 95 9.52 10.50 29.64
C VAL A 95 10.32 9.37 28.98
N CYS A 96 10.42 8.21 29.63
CA CYS A 96 11.14 7.07 29.06
C CYS A 96 10.47 6.52 27.78
N ALA A 97 9.14 6.47 27.75
CA ALA A 97 8.40 6.05 26.56
C ALA A 97 8.63 7.02 25.40
N PHE A 98 8.58 8.33 25.66
CA PHE A 98 8.85 9.36 24.66
C PHE A 98 10.26 9.26 24.08
N GLN A 99 11.28 9.17 24.94
CA GLN A 99 12.68 9.00 24.51
C GLN A 99 12.88 7.73 23.69
N ARG A 100 12.25 6.62 24.09
CA ARG A 100 12.29 5.37 23.33
C ARG A 100 11.64 5.52 21.96
N CYS A 101 10.48 6.17 21.88
CA CYS A 101 9.80 6.45 20.62
C CYS A 101 10.69 7.31 19.71
N GLN A 102 11.27 8.39 20.23
CA GLN A 102 12.17 9.26 19.49
C GLN A 102 13.36 8.47 18.89
N SER A 103 14.08 7.72 19.72
CA SER A 103 15.22 6.92 19.24
C SER A 103 14.82 5.86 18.20
N LEU A 104 13.64 5.27 18.33
CA LEU A 104 13.13 4.30 17.38
C LEU A 104 12.73 4.97 16.05
N PHE A 105 12.17 6.18 16.09
CA PHE A 105 11.87 6.96 14.90
C PHE A 105 13.15 7.38 14.18
N ASP A 106 14.15 7.88 14.90
CA ASP A 106 15.43 8.28 14.31
C ASP A 106 16.10 7.09 13.59
N LYS A 107 16.18 5.93 14.23
CA LYS A 107 16.73 4.71 13.61
C LYS A 107 15.96 4.29 12.35
N ARG A 108 14.63 4.34 12.39
CA ARG A 108 13.81 4.00 11.21
C ARG A 108 13.98 4.99 10.08
N LEU A 109 14.15 6.27 10.41
CA LEU A 109 14.40 7.31 9.43
C LEU A 109 15.77 7.12 8.78
N ASP A 110 16.81 6.88 9.57
CA ASP A 110 18.15 6.60 9.09
C ASP A 110 18.18 5.36 8.18
N ASP A 111 17.52 4.27 8.60
CA ASP A 111 17.39 3.05 7.78
C ASP A 111 16.67 3.33 6.45
N HIS A 112 15.64 4.18 6.47
CA HIS A 112 14.89 4.53 5.27
C HIS A 112 15.71 5.41 4.33
N LEU A 113 16.43 6.40 4.87
CA LEU A 113 17.33 7.26 4.10
C LEU A 113 18.45 6.43 3.47
N SER A 114 19.07 5.52 4.24
CA SER A 114 20.12 4.65 3.72
C SER A 114 19.65 3.76 2.57
N LYS A 115 18.44 3.17 2.68
CA LYS A 115 17.84 2.39 1.58
C LYS A 115 17.56 3.24 0.35
N HIS A 116 17.05 4.45 0.55
CA HIS A 116 16.78 5.37 -0.55
C HIS A 116 18.08 5.77 -1.27
N ASP A 117 19.14 6.07 -0.53
CA ASP A 117 20.45 6.40 -1.10
C ASP A 117 21.04 5.23 -1.90
N GLN A 118 20.92 4.00 -1.38
CA GLN A 118 21.32 2.79 -2.11
C GLN A 118 20.55 2.62 -3.42
N GLN A 119 19.23 2.85 -3.41
CA GLN A 119 18.42 2.79 -4.63
C GLN A 119 18.83 3.87 -5.64
N MET A 120 19.07 5.09 -5.18
CA MET A 120 19.56 6.18 -6.03
C MET A 120 20.92 5.87 -6.65
N MET A 121 21.84 5.26 -5.89
CA MET A 121 23.13 4.80 -6.41
C MET A 121 22.95 3.72 -7.48
N PHE A 122 22.10 2.72 -7.21
CA PHE A 122 21.79 1.67 -8.18
C PHE A 122 21.23 2.22 -9.49
N TYR A 123 20.27 3.16 -9.43
CA TYR A 123 19.70 3.75 -10.63
C TYR A 123 20.72 4.59 -11.42
N ARG A 124 21.62 5.31 -10.74
CA ARG A 124 22.71 6.06 -11.39
C ARG A 124 23.70 5.14 -12.09
N GLU A 125 24.09 4.04 -11.44
CA GLU A 125 24.98 3.04 -12.04
C GLU A 125 24.32 2.38 -13.25
N TYR A 126 23.03 2.06 -13.14
CA TYR A 126 22.25 1.50 -14.24
C TYR A 126 22.14 2.46 -15.42
N GLU A 127 21.82 3.73 -15.18
CA GLU A 127 21.77 4.79 -16.19
C GLU A 127 23.13 4.94 -16.89
N THR A 128 24.21 5.05 -16.12
CA THR A 128 25.57 5.16 -16.66
C THR A 128 25.92 3.94 -17.51
N SER A 129 25.56 2.73 -17.07
CA SER A 129 25.80 1.52 -17.85
C SER A 129 24.98 1.48 -19.13
N ALA A 130 23.72 1.94 -19.09
CA ALA A 130 22.87 2.02 -20.26
C ALA A 130 23.43 3.01 -21.28
N ASP A 131 23.90 4.18 -20.84
CA ASP A 131 24.53 5.17 -21.70
C ASP A 131 25.77 4.60 -22.39
N ILE A 132 26.65 3.90 -21.66
CA ILE A 132 27.82 3.25 -22.24
C ILE A 132 27.41 2.21 -23.29
N SER A 133 26.37 1.42 -23.01
CA SER A 133 25.84 0.44 -23.95
C SER A 133 25.26 1.10 -25.21
N ILE A 134 24.57 2.23 -25.07
CA ILE A 134 24.03 3.01 -26.20
C ILE A 134 25.18 3.51 -27.07
N HIS A 135 26.20 4.14 -26.50
CA HIS A 135 27.34 4.65 -27.26
C HIS A 135 28.04 3.54 -28.04
N ARG A 136 28.23 2.35 -27.43
CA ARG A 136 28.79 1.19 -28.14
C ARG A 136 27.92 0.74 -29.32
N LEU A 137 26.60 0.68 -29.13
CA LEU A 137 25.69 0.32 -30.21
C LEU A 137 25.68 1.36 -31.33
N GLU A 138 25.83 2.65 -31.00
CA GLU A 138 25.95 3.73 -31.98
C GLU A 138 27.25 3.62 -32.79
N ASP A 139 28.37 3.30 -32.13
CA ASP A 139 29.65 3.05 -32.79
C ASP A 139 29.58 1.82 -33.73
N ASP A 140 29.07 0.69 -33.24
CA ASP A 140 28.88 -0.53 -34.05
C ASP A 140 27.98 -0.25 -35.27
N LEU A 141 26.92 0.53 -35.08
CA LEU A 141 26.00 0.90 -36.17
C LEU A 141 26.69 1.77 -37.21
N LYS A 142 27.54 2.70 -36.79
CA LYS A 142 28.34 3.54 -37.68
C LYS A 142 29.35 2.72 -38.48
N ASP A 143 30.01 1.76 -37.85
CA ASP A 143 30.96 0.86 -38.51
C ASP A 143 30.25 0.00 -39.56
N MET A 144 29.13 -0.63 -39.20
CA MET A 144 28.29 -1.41 -40.13
C MET A 144 27.77 -0.56 -41.30
N GLN A 145 27.40 0.71 -41.06
CA GLN A 145 27.01 1.62 -42.13
C GLN A 145 28.16 1.95 -43.08
N SER A 146 29.38 2.04 -42.56
CA SER A 146 30.57 2.26 -43.39
C SER A 146 30.85 1.04 -44.28
N GLU A 147 30.80 -0.15 -43.70
CA GLU A 147 31.00 -1.42 -44.42
C GLU A 147 29.93 -1.59 -45.51
N LEU A 148 28.67 -1.29 -45.21
CA LEU A 148 27.58 -1.36 -46.19
C LEU A 148 27.82 -0.42 -47.38
N LYS A 149 28.31 0.80 -47.13
CA LYS A 149 28.68 1.74 -48.21
C LYS A 149 29.83 1.20 -49.04
N GLU A 150 30.87 0.66 -48.42
CA GLU A 150 32.01 0.07 -49.13
C GLU A 150 31.58 -1.11 -50.01
N LEU A 151 30.75 -2.03 -49.47
CA LEU A 151 30.20 -3.14 -50.25
C LEU A 151 29.30 -2.64 -51.40
N ALA A 152 28.49 -1.61 -51.18
CA ALA A 152 27.65 -1.04 -52.23
C ALA A 152 28.49 -0.44 -53.37
N GLU A 153 29.57 0.26 -53.04
CA GLU A 153 30.53 0.78 -54.03
C GLU A 153 31.25 -0.33 -54.79
N GLN A 154 31.71 -1.37 -54.09
CA GLN A 154 32.35 -2.54 -54.72
C GLN A 154 31.38 -3.25 -55.67
N ASN A 155 30.14 -3.47 -55.25
CA ASN A 155 29.11 -4.10 -56.06
C ASN A 155 28.79 -3.26 -57.31
N ALA A 156 28.69 -1.94 -57.17
CA ALA A 156 28.50 -1.03 -58.30
C ALA A 156 29.66 -1.12 -59.31
N LYS A 157 30.92 -1.19 -58.85
CA LYS A 157 32.09 -1.38 -59.72
C LYS A 157 32.02 -2.71 -60.47
N LEU A 158 31.73 -3.80 -59.77
CA LEU A 158 31.61 -5.13 -60.36
C LEU A 158 30.48 -5.20 -61.40
N LEU A 159 29.34 -4.55 -61.15
CA LEU A 159 28.25 -4.46 -62.13
C LEU A 159 28.67 -3.74 -63.41
N ILE A 160 29.42 -2.64 -63.29
CA ILE A 160 29.94 -1.89 -64.45
C ILE A 160 30.95 -2.75 -65.22
N GLU A 161 31.88 -3.42 -64.53
CA GLU A 161 32.86 -4.30 -65.17
C GLU A 161 32.20 -5.49 -65.86
N ASN A 162 31.22 -6.13 -65.21
CA ASN A 162 30.46 -7.23 -65.79
C ASN A 162 29.71 -6.78 -67.05
N ALA A 163 29.04 -5.63 -67.02
CA ALA A 163 28.38 -5.06 -68.20
C ALA A 163 29.38 -4.78 -69.35
N LYS A 164 30.58 -4.28 -69.03
CA LYS A 164 31.66 -4.06 -70.00
C LYS A 164 32.12 -5.37 -70.62
N PHE A 165 32.40 -6.39 -69.82
CA PHE A 165 32.83 -7.71 -70.31
C PHE A 165 31.74 -8.39 -71.12
N ALA A 166 30.48 -8.38 -70.66
CA ALA A 166 29.34 -8.90 -71.42
C ALA A 166 29.22 -8.22 -72.79
N GLY A 167 29.41 -6.90 -72.87
CA GLY A 167 29.45 -6.16 -74.14
C GLY A 167 30.61 -6.57 -75.04
N GLN A 168 31.80 -6.78 -74.49
CA GLN A 168 32.97 -7.27 -75.24
C GLN A 168 32.74 -8.68 -75.78
N VAL A 169 32.23 -9.59 -74.96
CA VAL A 169 31.89 -10.97 -75.37
C VAL A 169 30.88 -10.96 -76.51
N ALA A 170 29.78 -10.19 -76.38
CA ALA A 170 28.78 -10.08 -77.44
C ALA A 170 29.35 -9.52 -78.77
N ALA A 171 30.32 -8.60 -78.68
CA ALA A 171 31.01 -8.09 -79.87
C ALA A 171 31.91 -9.15 -80.52
N PHE A 172 32.66 -9.92 -79.72
CA PHE A 172 33.48 -11.03 -80.21
C PHE A 172 32.63 -12.16 -80.80
N GLU A 173 31.51 -12.52 -80.16
CA GLU A 173 30.55 -13.51 -80.68
C GLU A 173 29.98 -13.11 -82.04
N LYS A 174 29.75 -11.81 -82.29
CA LYS A 174 29.34 -11.30 -83.61
C LYS A 174 30.45 -11.28 -84.65
N ALA A 175 31.71 -11.11 -84.22
CA ALA A 175 32.87 -11.04 -85.09
C ALA A 175 33.43 -12.43 -85.44
N LEU A 176 33.10 -13.46 -84.65
CA LEU A 176 33.33 -14.85 -84.99
C LEU A 176 32.50 -15.20 -86.25
N PRO A 177 33.12 -15.83 -87.28
CA PRO A 177 32.36 -16.34 -88.39
C PRO A 177 31.32 -17.31 -87.83
N ARG A 178 30.05 -17.15 -88.20
CA ARG A 178 29.09 -18.24 -88.05
C ARG A 178 29.68 -19.41 -88.82
N HIS A 179 30.16 -20.42 -88.10
CA HIS A 179 30.46 -21.70 -88.70
C HIS A 179 29.08 -22.23 -89.13
N ASP A 180 28.73 -21.99 -90.40
CA ASP A 180 27.60 -22.63 -91.05
C ASP A 180 27.91 -24.13 -91.05
N ASP A 181 27.49 -24.81 -89.98
CA ASP A 181 27.37 -26.27 -89.93
C ASP A 181 26.17 -26.75 -90.77
N SER A 182 25.82 -26.01 -91.82
CA SER A 182 24.82 -26.36 -92.83
C SER A 182 25.46 -26.83 -94.14
N LYS A 183 26.52 -27.63 -94.08
CA LYS A 183 26.89 -28.50 -95.22
C LYS A 183 26.28 -29.89 -94.99
N PRO A 184 25.29 -30.31 -95.79
CA PRO A 184 24.81 -31.68 -95.72
C PRO A 184 25.94 -32.61 -96.16
N LEU A 185 26.22 -33.62 -95.34
CA LEU A 185 27.17 -34.70 -95.66
C LEU A 185 26.76 -35.36 -96.99
N PRO A 186 27.71 -35.65 -97.90
CA PRO A 186 27.39 -36.33 -99.15
C PRO A 186 26.93 -37.75 -98.83
N ASN A 187 25.71 -38.05 -99.29
CA ASN A 187 25.11 -39.38 -99.24
C ASN A 187 26.00 -40.35 -100.05
N LYS A 188 26.72 -41.25 -99.39
CA LYS A 188 27.37 -42.39 -100.06
C LYS A 188 26.30 -43.45 -100.29
N SER A 189 25.82 -43.53 -101.52
CA SER A 189 25.04 -44.68 -102.01
C SER A 189 25.99 -45.83 -102.38
N SER A 190 25.83 -46.96 -101.71
CA SER A 190 26.20 -48.30 -102.19
C SER A 190 25.07 -49.24 -101.81
#